data_AF-A0A4R6KU43-F1
#
_entry.id   AF-A0A4R6KU43-F1
#
_cell.length_a   1.000
_cell.length_b   1.000
_cell.length_c   1.000
_cell.angle_alpha   90.00
_cell.angle_beta   90.00
_cell.angle_gamma   90.00
#
_symmetry.space_group_name_H-M   'P 1'
#
loop_
_entity.id
_entity.type
_entity.pdbx_description
1 polymer ?
#
loop_
_entity_poly.entity_id
_entity_poly.type
_entity_poly.pdbx_seq_one_letter_code
_entity_poly.pdbx_strand_id
1 'polypeptide(L)'
;MFVRLRRLAMLLAVLVYLSWQPAWAAQPDVPDRIAAAWRTDRIYVDDGLRPGFPQGELDRIRAEARTVGFPVYVALIPRTPYSLAARIDLPTLLQARIGQPGLYLVWMVTDDYWTGTEKLFRPGGLKGRDLISVQLDDEQADQIVNDRPAPEIVRTIQQAATAYDGRALPEVPASDLEPPRRTGRSTTDLEDLSAYIGLGIGALIGFVLTLFLVLRRRRKRVRRAAGGDVTAQADVTGRSDVAAAGSVGSQADRWIGKAEHALRSLESRRRKSVELLDRRDDAVRRLDVARALRAEDSNDVLAMAGAFVLARQAQQVASGMELQPPCFFDPTHPPGIRRAAWSDDVEVPACRTCANTVAQGKTPYGLRVWKKSGLLRVDRVPVPYWTLEPDDSPLVATGFGALSDDLVDRIAGASGGVR
;
A
#
# COMPACT_ATOMS: atom_id res chain seq x y z
N MET A 1 -21.47 57.28 33.44
CA MET A 1 -20.43 56.86 32.46
C MET A 1 -19.48 55.77 32.97
N PHE A 2 -19.07 55.76 34.24
CA PHE A 2 -18.10 54.79 34.78
C PHE A 2 -18.51 53.30 34.76
N VAL A 3 -19.81 52.98 34.86
CA VAL A 3 -20.29 51.57 34.86
C VAL A 3 -20.22 50.92 33.47
N ARG A 4 -20.35 51.71 32.40
CA ARG A 4 -20.28 51.20 31.01
C ARG A 4 -18.83 50.94 30.57
N LEU A 5 -17.87 51.76 31.02
CA LEU A 5 -16.45 51.54 30.77
C LEU A 5 -15.92 50.26 31.46
N ARG A 6 -16.37 49.99 32.68
CA ARG A 6 -15.94 48.81 33.45
C ARG A 6 -16.42 47.49 32.84
N ARG A 7 -17.63 47.49 32.27
CA ARG A 7 -18.19 46.31 31.55
C ARG A 7 -17.49 46.07 30.21
N LEU A 8 -17.06 47.13 29.53
CA LEU A 8 -16.34 47.04 28.26
C LEU A 8 -14.91 46.52 28.46
N ALA A 9 -14.24 46.93 29.54
CA ALA A 9 -12.92 46.43 29.92
C ALA A 9 -12.93 44.93 30.31
N MET A 10 -13.97 44.47 31.02
CA MET A 10 -14.11 43.03 31.33
C MET A 10 -14.39 42.18 30.09
N LEU A 11 -15.20 42.67 29.15
CA LEU A 11 -15.45 41.97 27.89
C LEU A 11 -14.19 41.84 27.02
N LEU A 12 -13.35 42.88 26.99
CA LEU A 12 -12.08 42.87 26.27
C LEU A 12 -11.06 41.92 26.91
N ALA A 13 -11.00 41.86 28.25
CA ALA A 13 -10.13 40.94 28.96
C ALA A 13 -10.52 39.46 28.73
N VAL A 14 -11.83 39.16 28.66
CA VAL A 14 -12.31 37.80 28.36
C VAL A 14 -12.05 37.41 26.89
N LEU A 15 -12.16 38.35 25.94
CA LEU A 15 -11.86 38.07 24.52
C LEU A 15 -10.36 37.82 24.25
N VAL A 16 -9.48 38.51 24.99
CA VAL A 16 -8.03 38.26 24.90
C VAL A 16 -7.66 36.93 25.57
N TYR A 17 -8.38 36.50 26.61
CA TYR A 17 -8.14 35.21 27.27
C TYR A 17 -8.63 34.01 26.44
N LEU A 18 -9.70 34.19 25.64
CA LEU A 18 -10.19 33.13 24.74
C LEU A 18 -9.36 32.98 23.44
N SER A 19 -8.59 34.00 23.04
CA SER A 19 -7.71 33.91 21.85
C SER A 19 -6.35 33.26 22.13
N TRP A 20 -6.06 32.94 23.39
CA TRP A 20 -4.85 32.25 23.86
C TRP A 20 -5.11 30.82 24.36
N GLN A 21 -6.21 30.19 23.94
CA GLN A 21 -6.31 28.74 24.05
C GLN A 21 -5.45 28.15 22.91
N PRO A 22 -4.34 27.45 23.18
CA PRO A 22 -3.66 26.71 22.12
C PRO A 22 -4.70 25.78 21.51
N ALA A 23 -4.89 25.85 20.19
CA ALA A 23 -5.71 24.87 19.50
C ALA A 23 -5.16 23.50 19.89
N TRP A 24 -5.95 22.69 20.60
CA TRP A 24 -5.63 21.29 20.86
C TRP A 24 -5.69 20.58 19.51
N ALA A 25 -4.59 20.67 18.76
CA ALA A 25 -4.36 19.83 17.60
C ALA A 25 -4.47 18.40 18.12
N ALA A 26 -5.40 17.63 17.55
CA ALA A 26 -5.51 16.21 17.83
C ALA A 26 -4.11 15.61 17.73
N GLN A 27 -3.63 14.99 18.81
CA GLN A 27 -2.33 14.34 18.78
C GLN A 27 -2.33 13.34 17.63
N PRO A 28 -1.36 13.42 16.70
CA PRO A 28 -1.30 12.48 15.59
C PRO A 28 -1.21 11.06 16.13
N ASP A 29 -1.93 10.14 15.47
CA ASP A 29 -1.87 8.71 15.78
C ASP A 29 -0.42 8.23 15.72
N VAL A 30 -0.06 7.20 16.50
CA VAL A 30 1.34 6.74 16.65
C VAL A 30 2.02 6.50 15.30
N PRO A 31 1.38 5.85 14.30
CA PRO A 31 1.98 5.66 12.98
C PRO A 31 2.19 6.98 12.22
N ASP A 32 1.28 7.95 12.37
CA ASP A 32 1.39 9.25 11.71
C ASP A 32 2.55 10.06 12.28
N ARG A 33 2.77 9.98 13.61
CA ARG A 33 3.90 10.62 14.29
C ARG A 33 5.24 10.04 13.82
N ILE A 34 5.36 8.72 13.79
CA ILE A 34 6.58 8.04 13.33
C ILE A 34 6.84 8.39 11.86
N ALA A 35 5.81 8.29 11.01
CA ALA A 35 5.93 8.61 9.60
C ALA A 35 6.30 10.10 9.36
N ALA A 36 5.79 11.01 10.18
CA ALA A 36 6.17 12.42 10.13
C ALA A 36 7.64 12.63 10.52
N ALA A 37 8.12 11.98 11.59
CA ALA A 37 9.51 12.07 12.02
C ALA A 37 10.49 11.53 10.96
N TRP A 38 10.13 10.43 10.31
CA TRP A 38 10.91 9.82 9.22
C TRP A 38 11.08 10.67 7.96
N ARG A 39 10.30 11.74 7.81
CA ARG A 39 10.54 12.74 6.75
C ARG A 39 11.80 13.57 7.02
N THR A 40 12.20 13.68 8.28
CA THR A 40 13.38 14.46 8.71
C THR A 40 14.56 13.55 9.05
N ASP A 41 14.36 12.56 9.93
CA ASP A 41 15.35 11.52 10.27
C ASP A 41 14.68 10.16 10.20
N ARG A 42 15.20 9.27 9.35
CA ARG A 42 14.66 7.92 9.11
C ARG A 42 14.85 6.98 10.30
N ILE A 43 15.53 7.42 11.35
CA ILE A 43 15.58 6.74 12.64
C ILE A 43 14.72 7.52 13.64
N TYR A 44 13.64 6.89 14.08
CA TYR A 44 12.75 7.39 15.13
C TYR A 44 13.04 6.64 16.42
N VAL A 45 13.27 7.40 17.50
CA VAL A 45 13.32 6.90 18.86
C VAL A 45 12.23 7.60 19.64
N ASP A 46 11.35 6.81 20.27
CA ASP A 46 10.28 7.38 21.09
C ASP A 46 10.86 8.19 22.27
N ASP A 47 10.19 9.28 22.62
CA ASP A 47 10.71 10.24 23.60
C ASP A 47 10.93 9.60 24.99
N GLY A 48 10.13 8.58 25.33
CA GLY A 48 10.33 7.80 26.56
C GLY A 48 11.61 6.96 26.58
N LEU A 49 12.18 6.64 25.41
CA LEU A 49 13.39 5.81 25.26
C LEU A 49 14.65 6.65 25.03
N ARG A 50 14.52 7.87 24.50
CA ARG A 50 15.66 8.74 24.16
C ARG A 50 16.69 8.93 25.29
N PRO A 51 16.31 9.17 26.57
CA PRO A 51 17.29 9.41 27.62
C PRO A 51 18.20 8.21 27.92
N GLY A 52 17.71 7.00 27.66
CA GLY A 52 18.43 5.75 27.92
C GLY A 52 19.13 5.16 26.70
N PHE A 53 18.93 5.71 25.50
CA PHE A 53 19.45 5.12 24.26
C PHE A 53 20.83 5.69 23.88
N PRO A 54 21.90 4.87 23.80
CA PRO A 54 23.25 5.34 23.47
C PRO A 54 23.33 5.93 22.06
N GLN A 55 23.89 7.14 21.92
CA GLN A 55 24.06 7.78 20.61
C GLN A 55 24.97 6.98 19.66
N GLY A 56 26.02 6.34 20.20
CA GLY A 56 26.93 5.50 19.40
C GLY A 56 26.24 4.33 18.69
N GLU A 57 25.11 3.85 19.19
CA GLU A 57 24.32 2.81 18.55
C GLU A 57 23.45 3.33 17.42
N LEU A 58 22.83 4.49 17.61
CA LEU A 58 22.12 5.17 16.53
C LEU A 58 23.09 5.47 15.39
N ASP A 59 24.31 5.90 15.71
CA ASP A 59 25.32 6.19 14.70
C ASP A 59 25.80 4.95 13.97
N ARG A 60 25.90 3.80 14.65
CA ARG A 60 26.19 2.50 14.01
C ARG A 60 25.07 2.10 13.04
N ILE A 61 23.82 2.20 13.46
CA ILE A 61 22.66 1.93 12.59
C ILE A 61 22.67 2.88 11.38
N ARG A 62 22.93 4.18 11.59
CA ARG A 62 23.04 5.16 10.49
C ARG A 62 24.20 4.84 9.55
N ALA A 63 25.33 4.39 10.07
CA ALA A 63 26.49 4.01 9.26
C ALA A 63 26.13 2.84 8.34
N GLU A 64 25.53 1.78 8.89
CA GLU A 64 25.12 0.62 8.10
C GLU A 64 24.00 0.97 7.11
N ALA A 65 23.00 1.76 7.53
CA ALA A 65 21.95 2.22 6.62
C ALA A 65 22.47 3.02 5.42
N ARG A 66 23.69 3.59 5.49
CA ARG A 66 24.35 4.30 4.38
C ARG A 66 25.14 3.38 3.45
N THR A 67 25.48 2.16 3.86
CA THR A 67 26.23 1.20 3.02
C THR A 67 25.31 0.54 1.99
N VAL A 68 24.01 0.49 2.25
CA VAL A 68 23.01 -0.20 1.42
C VAL A 68 22.39 0.71 0.35
N GLY A 69 22.05 0.13 -0.80
CA GLY A 69 21.50 0.84 -1.96
C GLY A 69 20.04 1.28 -1.87
N PHE A 70 19.39 1.14 -0.71
CA PHE A 70 17.97 1.46 -0.50
C PHE A 70 17.72 2.19 0.83
N PRO A 71 16.61 2.94 0.97
CA PRO A 71 16.25 3.59 2.23
C PRO A 71 16.00 2.59 3.37
N VAL A 72 16.56 2.86 4.56
CA VAL A 72 16.27 2.12 5.79
C VAL A 72 15.53 3.04 6.77
N TYR A 73 14.41 2.55 7.30
CA TYR A 73 13.56 3.23 8.27
C TYR A 73 13.51 2.40 9.55
N VAL A 74 13.87 3.01 10.68
CA VAL A 74 13.95 2.35 11.99
C VAL A 74 13.07 3.09 12.98
N ALA A 75 12.18 2.39 13.68
CA ALA A 75 11.40 2.94 14.77
C ALA A 75 11.63 2.11 16.03
N LEU A 76 12.12 2.78 17.08
CA LEU A 76 12.28 2.22 18.42
C LEU A 76 11.16 2.77 19.30
N ILE A 77 10.25 1.92 19.76
CA ILE A 77 9.05 2.33 20.51
C ILE A 77 8.83 1.47 21.75
N PRO A 78 8.18 1.98 22.80
CA PRO A 78 7.80 1.16 23.94
C PRO A 78 6.68 0.18 23.57
N ARG A 79 6.65 -0.97 24.25
CA ARG A 79 5.49 -1.86 24.16
C ARG A 79 4.29 -1.22 24.85
N THR A 80 3.23 -1.02 24.08
CA THR A 80 1.93 -0.54 24.52
C THR A 80 0.86 -1.51 24.02
N PRO A 81 -0.35 -1.52 24.61
CA PRO A 81 -1.45 -2.34 24.10
C PRO A 81 -1.71 -2.13 22.60
N TYR A 82 -1.54 -0.88 22.12
CA TYR A 82 -1.64 -0.54 20.71
C TYR A 82 -0.49 -1.12 19.87
N SER A 83 0.77 -0.86 20.25
CA SER A 83 1.93 -1.31 19.47
C SER A 83 2.06 -2.84 19.45
N LEU A 84 1.60 -3.52 20.51
CA LEU A 84 1.48 -4.97 20.54
C LEU A 84 0.42 -5.49 19.55
N ALA A 85 -0.78 -4.89 19.54
CA ALA A 85 -1.86 -5.29 18.65
C ALA A 85 -1.55 -5.01 17.17
N ALA A 86 -0.81 -3.93 16.88
CA ALA A 86 -0.43 -3.54 15.53
C ALA A 86 0.93 -4.10 15.08
N ARG A 87 1.64 -4.86 15.90
CA ARG A 87 3.05 -5.25 15.72
C ARG A 87 3.41 -5.78 14.32
N ILE A 88 2.56 -6.64 13.78
CA ILE A 88 2.79 -7.31 12.49
C ILE A 88 2.49 -6.36 11.31
N ASP A 89 1.47 -5.52 11.47
CA ASP A 89 0.98 -4.64 10.41
C ASP A 89 1.67 -3.28 10.39
N LEU A 90 2.34 -2.89 11.48
CA LEU A 90 2.90 -1.56 11.67
C LEU A 90 3.96 -1.19 10.61
N PRO A 91 4.91 -2.06 10.21
CA PRO A 91 5.80 -1.77 9.08
C PRO A 91 5.04 -1.49 7.77
N THR A 92 3.98 -2.26 7.49
CA THR A 92 3.11 -2.08 6.31
C THR A 92 2.34 -0.76 6.37
N LEU A 93 1.78 -0.44 7.54
CA LEU A 93 1.04 0.80 7.77
C LEU A 93 1.93 2.05 7.68
N LEU A 94 3.19 1.94 8.11
CA LEU A 94 4.17 3.01 8.01
C LEU A 94 4.66 3.19 6.57
N GLN A 95 4.92 2.08 5.86
CA GLN A 95 5.25 2.13 4.44
C GLN A 95 4.13 2.78 3.62
N ALA A 96 2.87 2.48 3.91
CA ALA A 96 1.72 3.08 3.23
C ALA A 96 1.64 4.61 3.44
N ARG A 97 2.14 5.13 4.57
CA ARG A 97 2.16 6.56 4.90
C ARG A 97 3.35 7.30 4.31
N ILE A 98 4.50 6.64 4.23
CA ILE A 98 5.73 7.20 3.67
C ILE A 98 5.71 7.12 2.13
N GLY A 99 5.17 6.04 1.58
CA GLY A 99 5.05 5.81 0.14
C GLY A 99 6.40 5.57 -0.56
N GLN A 100 7.45 5.24 0.18
CA GLN A 100 8.78 4.95 -0.36
C GLN A 100 9.13 3.47 -0.23
N PRO A 101 9.81 2.87 -1.23
CA PRO A 101 10.42 1.56 -1.07
C PRO A 101 11.61 1.63 -0.11
N GLY A 102 11.89 0.54 0.59
CA GLY A 102 12.96 0.48 1.59
C GLY A 102 12.74 -0.63 2.62
N LEU A 103 13.70 -0.73 3.54
CA LEU A 103 13.61 -1.61 4.70
C LEU A 103 12.92 -0.86 5.84
N TYR A 104 11.88 -1.46 6.42
CA TYR A 104 11.12 -0.91 7.52
C TYR A 104 11.27 -1.82 8.73
N LEU A 105 11.93 -1.32 9.77
CA LEU A 105 12.15 -2.02 11.03
C LEU A 105 11.39 -1.33 12.15
N VAL A 106 10.55 -2.07 12.86
CA VAL A 106 9.87 -1.59 14.06
C VAL A 106 10.27 -2.47 15.22
N TRP A 107 10.95 -1.87 16.19
CA TRP A 107 11.48 -2.54 17.36
C TRP A 107 10.78 -2.04 18.60
N MET A 108 10.35 -3.00 19.42
CA MET A 108 9.66 -2.75 20.66
C MET A 108 10.46 -3.25 21.84
N VAL A 109 10.45 -2.48 22.91
CA VAL A 109 11.08 -2.86 24.18
C VAL A 109 10.04 -3.23 25.22
N THR A 110 10.26 -4.36 25.89
CA THR A 110 9.67 -4.76 27.18
C THR A 110 10.70 -4.57 28.28
N ASP A 111 10.28 -4.77 29.53
CA ASP A 111 11.19 -4.69 30.68
C ASP A 111 12.37 -5.68 30.57
N ASP A 112 12.19 -6.79 29.83
CA ASP A 112 13.16 -7.89 29.79
C ASP A 112 13.80 -8.14 28.40
N TYR A 113 13.26 -7.62 27.29
CA TYR A 113 13.81 -7.88 25.95
C TYR A 113 13.37 -6.89 24.86
N TRP A 114 14.03 -6.96 23.71
CA TRP A 114 13.66 -6.27 22.48
C TRP A 114 13.03 -7.25 21.49
N THR A 115 12.00 -6.81 20.77
CA THR A 115 11.38 -7.59 19.70
C THR A 115 11.17 -6.74 18.46
N GLY A 116 11.65 -7.23 17.32
CA GLY A 116 11.54 -6.57 16.02
C GLY A 116 10.44 -7.17 15.14
N THR A 117 9.87 -6.34 14.28
CA THR A 117 9.25 -6.78 13.01
C THR A 117 9.90 -6.00 11.88
N GLU A 118 10.35 -6.71 10.86
CA GLU A 118 11.02 -6.16 9.69
C GLU A 118 10.32 -6.53 8.38
N LYS A 119 10.23 -5.57 7.46
CA LYS A 119 9.75 -5.81 6.09
C LYS A 119 10.58 -5.04 5.08
N LEU A 120 11.03 -5.74 4.04
CA LEU A 120 11.76 -5.14 2.93
C LEU A 120 10.81 -4.88 1.75
N PHE A 121 10.41 -3.63 1.54
CA PHE A 121 9.55 -3.24 0.43
C PHE A 121 10.37 -2.82 -0.77
N ARG A 122 10.23 -3.54 -1.89
CA ARG A 122 10.93 -3.23 -3.12
C ARG A 122 10.16 -2.21 -3.98
N PRO A 123 10.86 -1.42 -4.80
CA PRO A 123 10.25 -0.57 -5.81
C PRO A 123 9.46 -1.43 -6.81
N GLY A 124 8.12 -1.38 -6.75
CA GLY A 124 7.25 -2.16 -7.61
C GLY A 124 5.93 -2.51 -6.95
N GLY A 125 5.91 -2.96 -5.70
CA GLY A 125 4.70 -3.46 -5.06
C GLY A 125 4.69 -3.34 -3.55
N LEU A 126 3.48 -3.31 -2.99
CA LEU A 126 3.22 -3.27 -1.54
C LEU A 126 3.51 -4.61 -0.83
N LYS A 127 3.98 -5.64 -1.54
CA LYS A 127 4.41 -6.90 -0.92
C LYS A 127 5.91 -6.89 -0.76
N GLY A 128 6.34 -6.35 0.38
CA GLY A 128 7.69 -6.54 0.86
C GLY A 128 7.96 -8.00 1.19
N ARG A 129 9.22 -8.41 1.11
CA ARG A 129 9.64 -9.70 1.63
C ARG A 129 9.66 -9.59 3.15
N ASP A 130 8.92 -10.46 3.84
CA ASP A 130 9.17 -10.68 5.27
C ASP A 130 10.57 -11.30 5.35
N LEU A 131 11.49 -10.60 6.01
CA LEU A 131 12.81 -11.17 6.25
C LEU A 131 12.60 -12.20 7.36
N ILE A 132 12.86 -13.47 7.05
CA ILE A 132 12.91 -14.51 8.07
C ILE A 132 14.15 -14.17 8.89
N SER A 133 13.95 -13.64 10.10
CA SER A 133 15.00 -13.67 11.09
C SER A 133 15.39 -15.14 11.22
N VAL A 134 16.66 -15.46 10.94
CA VAL A 134 17.18 -16.77 11.34
C VAL A 134 17.15 -16.72 12.85
N GLN A 135 16.09 -17.27 13.43
CA GLN A 135 16.08 -17.75 14.79
C GLN A 135 17.31 -18.65 14.87
N LEU A 136 18.40 -18.11 15.44
CA LEU A 136 19.49 -18.95 15.89
C LEU A 136 18.83 -19.93 16.87
N ASP A 137 19.05 -21.23 16.65
CA ASP A 137 18.50 -22.30 17.47
C ASP A 137 18.41 -21.89 18.94
N ASP A 138 17.23 -22.17 19.51
CA ASP A 138 16.71 -21.75 20.81
C ASP A 138 17.50 -22.31 22.02
N GLU A 139 18.81 -22.55 21.90
CA GLU A 139 19.71 -22.90 23.00
C GLU A 139 20.78 -21.81 23.25
N GLN A 140 20.97 -20.88 22.31
CA GLN A 140 21.85 -19.71 22.49
C GLN A 140 21.11 -18.43 22.93
N ALA A 141 19.79 -18.37 22.74
CA ALA A 141 18.97 -17.22 23.16
C ALA A 141 18.90 -17.06 24.68
N ASP A 142 18.97 -18.16 25.44
CA ASP A 142 18.98 -18.14 26.91
C ASP A 142 20.28 -17.59 27.52
N GLN A 143 21.29 -17.28 26.71
CA GLN A 143 22.56 -16.71 27.16
C GLN A 143 22.77 -15.26 26.72
N ILE A 144 21.85 -14.69 25.95
CA ILE A 144 21.86 -13.28 25.55
C ILE A 144 20.72 -12.56 26.28
N VAL A 145 20.70 -12.69 27.61
CA VAL A 145 20.01 -11.72 28.44
C VAL A 145 21.01 -10.58 28.66
N ASN A 146 20.65 -9.39 28.20
CA ASN A 146 21.40 -8.11 28.16
C ASN A 146 22.25 -7.88 26.89
N ASP A 147 21.68 -7.22 25.87
CA ASP A 147 22.00 -5.82 25.56
C ASP A 147 21.68 -5.44 24.10
N ARG A 148 20.68 -4.56 23.96
CA ARG A 148 20.53 -3.51 22.94
C ARG A 148 20.23 -3.94 21.48
N PRO A 149 19.24 -3.32 20.81
CA PRO A 149 18.71 -3.78 19.52
C PRO A 149 19.63 -3.49 18.32
N ALA A 150 20.67 -2.68 18.49
CA ALA A 150 21.47 -2.17 17.39
C ALA A 150 22.25 -3.25 16.60
N PRO A 151 22.92 -4.24 17.23
CA PRO A 151 23.61 -5.31 16.48
C PRO A 151 22.65 -6.12 15.61
N GLU A 152 21.47 -6.42 16.13
CA GLU A 152 20.46 -7.19 15.41
C GLU A 152 19.86 -6.37 14.26
N ILE A 153 19.57 -5.08 14.47
CA ILE A 153 19.16 -4.15 13.41
C ILE A 153 20.21 -4.07 12.29
N VAL A 154 21.50 -3.96 12.64
CA VAL A 154 22.61 -3.92 11.67
C VAL A 154 22.65 -5.23 10.87
N ARG A 155 22.52 -6.38 11.53
CA ARG A 155 22.44 -7.69 10.87
C ARG A 155 21.25 -7.78 9.91
N THR A 156 20.08 -7.33 10.33
CA THR A 156 18.89 -7.29 9.47
C THR A 156 19.11 -6.38 8.25
N ILE A 157 19.81 -5.25 8.39
CA ILE A 157 20.17 -4.37 7.26
C ILE A 157 21.09 -5.10 6.27
N GLN A 158 22.10 -5.82 6.76
CA GLN A 158 23.01 -6.61 5.92
C GLN A 158 22.30 -7.78 5.22
N GLN A 159 21.40 -8.44 5.93
CA GLN A 159 20.52 -9.47 5.35
C GLN A 159 19.60 -8.89 4.30
N ALA A 160 19.02 -7.72 4.55
CA ALA A 160 18.22 -7.00 3.57
C ALA A 160 19.04 -6.59 2.35
N ALA A 161 20.31 -6.20 2.51
CA ALA A 161 21.21 -5.88 1.39
C ALA A 161 21.44 -7.11 0.50
N THR A 162 21.77 -8.22 1.15
CA THR A 162 21.96 -9.54 0.54
C THR A 162 20.70 -10.01 -0.19
N ALA A 163 19.55 -9.85 0.46
CA ALA A 163 18.21 -10.10 -0.06
C ALA A 163 17.82 -9.23 -1.26
N TYR A 164 18.31 -7.99 -1.28
CA TYR A 164 18.01 -7.00 -2.30
C TYR A 164 18.88 -7.21 -3.54
N ASP A 165 20.15 -7.57 -3.36
CA ASP A 165 21.15 -7.74 -4.43
C ASP A 165 21.35 -9.20 -4.90
N GLY A 166 20.78 -10.19 -4.21
CA GLY A 166 20.88 -11.61 -4.55
C GLY A 166 22.26 -12.25 -4.27
N ARG A 167 23.08 -11.66 -3.39
CA ARG A 167 24.41 -12.16 -3.01
C ARG A 167 24.35 -13.03 -1.74
N ALA A 168 25.47 -13.56 -1.25
CA ALA A 168 25.57 -14.25 0.04
C ALA A 168 25.97 -13.27 1.16
N LEU A 169 25.61 -13.57 2.42
CA LEU A 169 25.89 -12.72 3.58
C LEU A 169 27.40 -12.53 3.77
N PRO A 170 27.90 -11.31 4.03
CA PRO A 170 29.29 -11.10 4.46
C PRO A 170 29.52 -11.69 5.85
N GLU A 171 30.75 -12.18 6.11
CA GLU A 171 31.15 -12.70 7.43
C GLU A 171 31.26 -11.57 8.48
N VAL A 172 30.78 -11.85 9.69
CA VAL A 172 30.76 -10.90 10.82
C VAL A 172 32.15 -10.78 11.45
N PRO A 173 32.65 -9.57 11.78
CA PRO A 173 33.90 -9.38 12.51
C PRO A 173 33.83 -10.04 13.90
N ALA A 174 34.84 -10.85 14.25
CA ALA A 174 34.88 -11.63 15.51
C ALA A 174 34.73 -10.78 16.80
N SER A 175 35.01 -9.47 16.73
CA SER A 175 34.84 -8.54 17.86
C SER A 175 33.39 -8.36 18.32
N ASP A 176 32.42 -8.64 17.45
CA ASP A 176 31.00 -8.56 17.78
C ASP A 176 30.45 -9.87 18.40
N LEU A 177 31.30 -10.89 18.52
CA LEU A 177 30.96 -12.22 19.06
C LEU A 177 31.58 -12.51 20.44
N GLU A 178 32.37 -11.58 21.00
CA GLU A 178 33.02 -11.77 22.30
C GLU A 178 32.23 -11.14 23.46
N PRO A 179 31.74 -11.93 24.44
CA PRO A 179 31.00 -11.40 25.58
C PRO A 179 31.92 -10.69 26.60
N PRO A 180 31.42 -9.64 27.29
CA PRO A 180 32.13 -9.04 28.42
C PRO A 180 32.22 -10.03 29.59
N ARG A 181 33.42 -10.25 30.12
CA ARG A 181 33.63 -11.14 31.28
C ARG A 181 33.07 -10.51 32.56
N ARG A 182 32.13 -11.18 33.24
CA ARG A 182 32.07 -11.27 34.72
C ARG A 182 31.07 -12.28 35.29
N THR A 183 31.38 -12.62 36.54
CA THR A 183 30.95 -13.69 37.44
C THR A 183 29.62 -13.45 38.17
N GLY A 184 28.77 -14.48 38.26
CA GLY A 184 27.70 -14.60 39.26
C GLY A 184 26.43 -15.28 38.73
N ARG A 185 25.99 -16.36 39.39
CA ARG A 185 24.71 -17.05 39.12
C ARG A 185 23.58 -16.36 39.88
N SER A 186 22.41 -16.18 39.26
CA SER A 186 21.16 -15.94 39.96
C SER A 186 20.08 -16.95 39.61
N THR A 187 19.19 -17.10 40.56
CA THR A 187 18.17 -18.12 40.77
C THR A 187 16.89 -17.80 40.04
N THR A 188 16.41 -18.75 39.23
CA THR A 188 15.02 -18.83 38.79
C THR A 188 14.51 -20.19 39.20
N ASP A 189 13.56 -20.22 40.12
CA ASP A 189 12.47 -21.21 40.15
C ASP A 189 11.50 -20.83 41.28
N LEU A 190 10.21 -20.99 40.97
CA LEU A 190 9.03 -20.71 41.80
C LEU A 190 8.45 -19.31 41.61
N GLU A 191 7.46 -19.20 40.73
CA GLU A 191 6.10 -18.77 41.09
C GLU A 191 5.25 -18.58 39.83
N ASP A 192 4.82 -19.69 39.22
CA ASP A 192 3.85 -19.69 38.13
C ASP A 192 2.84 -20.83 38.35
N LEU A 193 1.82 -20.64 39.20
CA LEU A 193 0.64 -21.52 39.23
C LEU A 193 -0.60 -21.02 39.99
N SER A 194 -0.91 -19.72 40.05
CA SER A 194 -2.18 -19.30 40.68
C SER A 194 -2.73 -17.95 40.21
N ALA A 195 -3.05 -17.81 38.93
CA ALA A 195 -3.83 -16.65 38.47
C ALA A 195 -4.83 -16.93 37.32
N TYR A 196 -5.01 -18.18 36.90
CA TYR A 196 -5.75 -18.50 35.67
C TYR A 196 -7.22 -18.92 35.83
N ILE A 197 -7.80 -18.90 37.03
CA ILE A 197 -9.22 -19.27 37.24
C ILE A 197 -9.91 -18.22 38.11
N GLY A 198 -10.40 -17.14 37.50
CA GLY A 198 -11.20 -16.14 38.20
C GLY A 198 -11.87 -15.09 37.31
N LEU A 199 -11.32 -14.81 36.12
CA LEU A 199 -11.75 -13.68 35.28
C LEU A 199 -12.51 -14.08 33.99
N GLY A 200 -13.05 -15.30 33.91
CA GLY A 200 -13.75 -15.77 32.70
C GLY A 200 -15.23 -15.38 32.60
N ILE A 201 -15.92 -15.20 33.73
CA ILE A 201 -17.41 -15.16 33.73
C ILE A 201 -17.97 -13.73 33.86
N GLY A 202 -17.23 -12.80 34.48
CA GLY A 202 -17.69 -11.42 34.69
C GLY A 202 -17.67 -10.53 33.43
N ALA A 203 -16.71 -10.75 32.52
CA ALA A 203 -16.53 -9.91 31.34
C ALA A 203 -17.65 -10.07 30.31
N LEU A 204 -18.24 -11.27 30.19
CA LEU A 204 -19.29 -11.57 29.22
C LEU A 204 -20.62 -10.90 29.58
N ILE A 205 -20.97 -10.84 30.88
CA ILE A 205 -22.22 -10.20 31.33
C ILE A 205 -22.13 -8.67 31.19
N GLY A 206 -20.98 -8.07 31.49
CA GLY A 206 -20.75 -6.63 31.32
C GLY A 206 -20.79 -6.16 29.86
N PHE A 207 -20.28 -6.97 28.93
CA PHE A 207 -20.26 -6.66 27.50
C PHE A 207 -21.67 -6.70 26.87
N VAL A 208 -22.50 -7.67 27.25
CA VAL A 208 -23.87 -7.79 26.72
C VAL A 208 -24.76 -6.64 27.22
N LEU A 209 -24.59 -6.21 28.47
CA LEU A 209 -25.39 -5.15 29.09
C LEU A 209 -25.06 -3.75 28.51
N THR A 210 -23.78 -3.50 28.21
CA THR A 210 -23.33 -2.26 27.55
C THR A 210 -23.76 -2.20 26.09
N LEU A 211 -23.68 -3.32 25.35
CA LEU A 211 -24.14 -3.39 23.97
C LEU A 211 -25.65 -3.11 23.85
N PHE A 212 -26.46 -3.65 24.76
CA PHE A 212 -27.91 -3.43 24.80
C PHE A 212 -28.30 -1.96 25.06
N LEU A 213 -27.58 -1.28 25.97
CA LEU A 213 -27.82 0.14 26.30
C LEU A 213 -27.44 1.09 25.15
N VAL A 214 -26.38 0.80 24.41
CA VAL A 214 -25.93 1.60 23.25
C VAL A 214 -26.93 1.47 22.09
N LEU A 215 -27.42 0.26 21.81
CA LEU A 215 -28.40 0.01 20.75
C LEU A 215 -29.76 0.69 21.04
N ARG A 216 -30.17 0.74 22.32
CA ARG A 216 -31.42 1.41 22.72
C ARG A 216 -31.34 2.95 22.62
N ARG A 217 -30.15 3.54 22.80
CA ARG A 217 -29.93 5.00 22.65
C ARG A 217 -29.87 5.43 21.18
N ARG A 218 -29.34 4.59 20.27
CA ARG A 218 -29.30 4.89 18.83
C ARG A 218 -30.67 4.91 18.17
N ARG A 219 -31.61 4.05 18.59
CA ARG A 219 -33.00 4.08 18.09
C ARG A 219 -33.76 5.37 18.43
N LYS A 220 -33.32 6.16 19.41
CA LYS A 220 -33.92 7.47 19.75
C LYS A 220 -33.30 8.66 19.00
N ARG A 221 -32.11 8.54 18.40
CA ARG A 221 -31.44 9.64 17.67
C ARG A 221 -31.74 9.69 16.16
N VAL A 222 -32.23 8.60 15.57
CA VAL A 222 -32.53 8.52 14.12
C VAL A 222 -33.84 9.23 13.72
N ARG A 223 -34.59 9.84 14.67
CA ARG A 223 -35.80 10.64 14.34
C ARG A 223 -35.56 12.17 14.31
N ARG A 224 -34.32 12.66 14.33
CA ARG A 224 -34.06 14.12 14.47
C ARG A 224 -32.95 14.76 13.62
N ALA A 225 -32.33 14.07 12.67
CA ALA A 225 -31.32 14.69 11.81
C ALA A 225 -31.60 14.42 10.33
N ALA A 226 -32.59 15.13 9.81
CA ALA A 226 -32.67 15.49 8.40
C ALA A 226 -32.17 16.94 8.28
N GLY A 227 -31.23 17.18 7.36
CA GLY A 227 -30.76 18.51 6.94
C GLY A 227 -29.34 18.85 7.38
N GLY A 228 -28.44 19.04 6.40
CA GLY A 228 -27.13 19.65 6.60
C GLY A 228 -26.11 19.30 5.53
N ASP A 229 -25.98 20.17 4.54
CA ASP A 229 -25.08 20.14 3.37
C ASP A 229 -23.64 20.58 3.73
N VAL A 230 -22.62 19.97 3.13
CA VAL A 230 -21.22 20.44 3.17
C VAL A 230 -20.53 20.11 1.85
N THR A 231 -20.39 21.14 1.01
CA THR A 231 -19.48 21.18 -0.15
C THR A 231 -18.45 22.28 0.10
N ALA A 232 -17.17 21.99 -0.16
CA ALA A 232 -16.09 22.92 -0.56
C ALA A 232 -14.69 22.44 -0.14
N GLN A 233 -14.22 21.27 -0.61
CA GLN A 233 -12.76 21.02 -0.73
C GLN A 233 -12.35 19.94 -1.75
N ALA A 234 -13.29 19.45 -2.57
CA ALA A 234 -13.05 18.38 -3.56
C ALA A 234 -12.70 18.87 -4.99
N ASP A 235 -12.66 20.18 -5.21
CA ASP A 235 -12.79 20.74 -6.58
C ASP A 235 -11.45 20.92 -7.34
N VAL A 236 -10.30 20.90 -6.64
CA VAL A 236 -9.00 21.16 -7.28
C VAL A 236 -8.36 19.88 -7.83
N THR A 237 -8.53 18.73 -7.17
CA THR A 237 -8.04 17.43 -7.67
C THR A 237 -8.95 16.85 -8.76
N GLY A 238 -10.27 17.00 -8.63
CA GLY A 238 -11.21 16.48 -9.63
C GLY A 238 -10.98 17.00 -11.06
N ARG A 239 -10.41 18.20 -11.22
CA ARG A 239 -10.22 18.83 -12.54
C ARG A 239 -9.02 18.28 -13.33
N SER A 240 -7.95 17.83 -12.66
CA SER A 240 -6.85 17.09 -13.33
C SER A 240 -7.25 15.66 -13.70
N ASP A 241 -8.17 15.08 -12.93
CA ASP A 241 -8.52 13.67 -13.02
C ASP A 241 -9.59 13.42 -14.09
N VAL A 242 -10.53 14.34 -14.28
CA VAL A 242 -11.41 14.38 -15.46
C VAL A 242 -10.59 14.57 -16.75
N ALA A 243 -9.48 15.32 -16.69
CA ALA A 243 -8.59 15.48 -17.83
C ALA A 243 -7.83 14.19 -18.17
N ALA A 244 -7.35 13.45 -17.15
CA ALA A 244 -6.73 12.14 -17.35
C ALA A 244 -7.74 11.10 -17.89
N ALA A 245 -8.92 10.99 -17.28
CA ALA A 245 -10.00 10.12 -17.74
C ALA A 245 -10.44 10.46 -19.18
N GLY A 246 -10.62 11.76 -19.47
CA GLY A 246 -10.92 12.25 -20.82
C GLY A 246 -9.81 11.91 -21.84
N SER A 247 -8.54 11.94 -21.42
CA SER A 247 -7.42 11.56 -22.29
C SER A 247 -7.46 10.08 -22.67
N VAL A 248 -7.77 9.18 -21.71
CA VAL A 248 -7.90 7.73 -21.94
C VAL A 248 -9.12 7.44 -22.82
N GLY A 249 -10.27 8.06 -22.52
CA GLY A 249 -11.47 7.95 -23.35
C GLY A 249 -11.22 8.37 -24.81
N SER A 250 -10.55 9.50 -25.02
CA SER A 250 -10.19 9.96 -26.38
C SER A 250 -9.26 9.00 -27.10
N GLN A 251 -8.36 8.32 -26.39
CA GLN A 251 -7.49 7.30 -26.96
C GLN A 251 -8.31 6.08 -27.38
N ALA A 252 -9.23 5.62 -26.54
CA ALA A 252 -10.14 4.52 -26.86
C ALA A 252 -10.95 4.83 -28.12
N ASP A 253 -11.56 6.02 -28.22
CA ASP A 253 -12.37 6.44 -29.38
C ASP A 253 -11.55 6.43 -30.68
N ARG A 254 -10.31 6.93 -30.63
CA ARG A 254 -9.39 6.89 -31.79
C ARG A 254 -9.07 5.46 -32.22
N TRP A 255 -8.85 4.55 -31.27
CA TRP A 255 -8.53 3.17 -31.59
C TRP A 255 -9.73 2.36 -32.05
N ILE A 256 -10.94 2.64 -31.53
CA ILE A 256 -12.20 2.10 -32.05
C ILE A 256 -12.33 2.47 -33.54
N GLY A 257 -12.15 3.75 -33.89
CA GLY A 257 -12.19 4.18 -35.29
C GLY A 257 -11.13 3.50 -36.19
N LYS A 258 -9.92 3.26 -35.66
CA LYS A 258 -8.87 2.50 -36.39
C LYS A 258 -9.26 1.03 -36.59
N ALA A 259 -9.82 0.39 -35.57
CA ALA A 259 -10.30 -0.98 -35.65
C ALA A 259 -11.43 -1.12 -36.67
N GLU A 260 -12.40 -0.19 -36.67
CA GLU A 260 -13.48 -0.12 -37.66
C GLU A 260 -12.95 0.05 -39.08
N HIS A 261 -11.93 0.88 -39.28
CA HIS A 261 -11.30 1.04 -40.58
C HIS A 261 -10.59 -0.24 -41.03
N ALA A 262 -9.83 -0.89 -40.13
CA ALA A 262 -9.16 -2.14 -40.43
C ALA A 262 -10.15 -3.27 -40.74
N LEU A 263 -11.26 -3.35 -40.00
CA LEU A 263 -12.32 -4.33 -40.22
C LEU A 263 -13.01 -4.12 -41.59
N ARG A 264 -13.37 -2.89 -41.94
CA ARG A 264 -13.92 -2.56 -43.28
C ARG A 264 -12.95 -2.94 -44.40
N SER A 265 -11.65 -2.70 -44.20
CA SER A 265 -10.61 -3.12 -45.16
C SER A 265 -10.56 -4.65 -45.31
N LEU A 266 -10.60 -5.40 -44.20
CA LEU A 266 -10.66 -6.86 -44.20
C LEU A 266 -11.92 -7.40 -44.91
N GLU A 267 -13.07 -6.77 -44.65
CA GLU A 267 -14.37 -7.12 -45.25
C GLU A 267 -14.42 -6.86 -46.76
N SER A 268 -13.73 -5.83 -47.25
CA SER A 268 -13.67 -5.51 -48.69
C SER A 268 -12.92 -6.54 -49.55
N ARG A 269 -12.14 -7.44 -48.94
CA ARG A 269 -11.36 -8.46 -49.67
C ARG A 269 -12.28 -9.45 -50.40
N ARG A 270 -12.09 -9.61 -51.71
CA ARG A 270 -12.92 -10.48 -52.59
C ARG A 270 -12.83 -11.97 -52.26
N ARG A 271 -11.64 -12.48 -51.90
CA ARG A 271 -11.45 -13.89 -51.53
C ARG A 271 -11.55 -14.04 -50.02
N LYS A 272 -12.46 -14.89 -49.54
CA LYS A 272 -12.61 -15.25 -48.13
C LYS A 272 -12.06 -16.65 -47.93
N SER A 273 -10.93 -16.77 -47.23
CA SER A 273 -10.48 -18.05 -46.66
C SER A 273 -11.07 -18.22 -45.26
N VAL A 274 -11.08 -19.46 -44.76
CA VAL A 274 -11.52 -19.77 -43.38
C VAL A 274 -10.74 -18.91 -42.36
N GLU A 275 -9.42 -18.91 -42.47
CA GLU A 275 -8.52 -18.04 -41.66
C GLU A 275 -8.89 -16.55 -41.68
N LEU A 276 -9.35 -16.01 -42.82
CA LEU A 276 -9.80 -14.62 -42.90
C LEU A 276 -11.15 -14.38 -42.23
N LEU A 277 -12.04 -15.38 -42.24
CA LEU A 277 -13.32 -15.34 -41.56
C LEU A 277 -13.11 -15.45 -40.04
N ASP A 278 -12.26 -16.35 -39.58
CA ASP A 278 -11.92 -16.52 -38.16
C ASP A 278 -11.33 -15.23 -37.59
N ARG A 279 -10.39 -14.61 -38.32
CA ARG A 279 -9.83 -13.31 -37.99
C ARG A 279 -10.86 -12.18 -37.97
N ARG A 280 -11.80 -12.19 -38.92
CA ARG A 280 -12.90 -11.22 -38.94
C ARG A 280 -13.73 -11.36 -37.68
N ASP A 281 -14.16 -12.57 -37.35
CA ASP A 281 -15.02 -12.84 -36.21
C ASP A 281 -14.30 -12.51 -34.89
N ASP A 282 -13.00 -12.80 -34.81
CA ASP A 282 -12.17 -12.48 -33.67
C ASP A 282 -11.97 -10.97 -33.45
N ALA A 283 -11.80 -10.22 -34.54
CA ALA A 283 -11.74 -8.76 -34.51
C ALA A 283 -13.10 -8.14 -34.15
N VAL A 284 -14.20 -8.68 -34.70
CA VAL A 284 -15.57 -8.23 -34.38
C VAL A 284 -15.88 -8.41 -32.91
N ARG A 285 -15.62 -9.61 -32.34
CA ARG A 285 -15.85 -9.88 -30.91
C ARG A 285 -15.13 -8.87 -30.01
N ARG A 286 -13.84 -8.60 -30.29
CA ARG A 286 -13.05 -7.61 -29.52
C ARG A 286 -13.60 -6.20 -29.67
N LEU A 287 -13.95 -5.80 -30.89
CA LEU A 287 -14.48 -4.46 -31.17
C LEU A 287 -15.84 -4.23 -30.49
N ASP A 288 -16.71 -5.24 -30.48
CA ASP A 288 -18.03 -5.15 -29.85
C ASP A 288 -17.90 -5.03 -28.33
N VAL A 289 -17.03 -5.82 -27.68
CA VAL A 289 -16.75 -5.67 -26.25
C VAL A 289 -16.09 -4.32 -25.95
N ALA A 290 -15.19 -3.83 -26.82
CA ALA A 290 -14.60 -2.51 -26.66
C ALA A 290 -15.66 -1.39 -26.68
N ARG A 291 -16.64 -1.47 -27.60
CA ARG A 291 -17.76 -0.52 -27.69
C ARG A 291 -18.67 -0.61 -26.47
N ALA A 292 -18.95 -1.82 -25.99
CA ALA A 292 -19.77 -2.02 -24.80
C ALA A 292 -19.14 -1.36 -23.57
N LEU A 293 -17.85 -1.63 -23.30
CA LEU A 293 -17.11 -0.98 -22.22
C LEU A 293 -17.09 0.55 -22.36
N ARG A 294 -16.96 1.05 -23.59
CA ARG A 294 -16.92 2.49 -23.85
C ARG A 294 -18.26 3.19 -23.59
N ALA A 295 -19.37 2.45 -23.68
CA ALA A 295 -20.72 2.97 -23.54
C ALA A 295 -21.29 2.92 -22.10
N GLU A 296 -20.73 2.09 -21.22
CA GLU A 296 -21.30 1.79 -19.90
C GLU A 296 -21.12 2.92 -18.87
N ASP A 297 -19.89 3.43 -18.69
CA ASP A 297 -19.59 4.60 -17.85
C ASP A 297 -18.46 5.46 -18.44
N SER A 298 -18.78 6.70 -18.79
CA SER A 298 -17.82 7.68 -19.31
C SER A 298 -16.76 8.14 -18.30
N ASN A 299 -16.92 7.86 -17.01
CA ASN A 299 -15.97 8.23 -15.95
C ASN A 299 -15.14 7.05 -15.44
N ASP A 300 -15.42 5.82 -15.86
CA ASP A 300 -14.64 4.66 -15.44
C ASP A 300 -13.35 4.51 -16.27
N VAL A 301 -12.24 4.91 -15.66
CA VAL A 301 -10.90 4.82 -16.25
C VAL A 301 -10.51 3.37 -16.57
N LEU A 302 -10.94 2.39 -15.78
CA LEU A 302 -10.67 0.98 -16.06
C LEU A 302 -11.40 0.55 -17.34
N ALA A 303 -12.71 0.81 -17.42
CA ALA A 303 -13.50 0.49 -18.60
C ALA A 303 -12.95 1.16 -19.87
N MET A 304 -12.57 2.44 -19.80
CA MET A 304 -11.97 3.17 -20.92
C MET A 304 -10.62 2.58 -21.34
N ALA A 305 -9.76 2.21 -20.38
CA ALA A 305 -8.50 1.54 -20.68
C ALA A 305 -8.72 0.14 -21.28
N GLY A 306 -9.74 -0.59 -20.82
CA GLY A 306 -10.15 -1.88 -21.39
C GLY A 306 -10.63 -1.74 -22.84
N ALA A 307 -11.50 -0.76 -23.09
CA ALA A 307 -11.97 -0.42 -24.43
C ALA A 307 -10.81 -0.08 -25.37
N PHE A 308 -9.84 0.72 -24.90
CA PHE A 308 -8.62 1.02 -25.64
C PHE A 308 -7.85 -0.25 -26.02
N VAL A 309 -7.60 -1.16 -25.06
CA VAL A 309 -6.81 -2.37 -25.31
C VAL A 309 -7.51 -3.27 -26.32
N LEU A 310 -8.79 -3.53 -26.11
CA LEU A 310 -9.59 -4.39 -26.98
C LEU A 310 -9.70 -3.81 -28.39
N ALA A 311 -9.89 -2.50 -28.53
CA ALA A 311 -9.89 -1.84 -29.83
C ALA A 311 -8.53 -1.93 -30.54
N ARG A 312 -7.42 -1.77 -29.81
CA ARG A 312 -6.08 -1.98 -30.38
C ARG A 312 -5.87 -3.43 -30.83
N GLN A 313 -6.29 -4.41 -30.03
CA GLN A 313 -6.21 -5.82 -30.39
C GLN A 313 -7.10 -6.15 -31.61
N ALA A 314 -8.33 -5.63 -31.66
CA ALA A 314 -9.22 -5.77 -32.82
C ALA A 314 -8.57 -5.22 -34.09
N GLN A 315 -7.89 -4.07 -34.00
CA GLN A 315 -7.14 -3.49 -35.12
C GLN A 315 -5.96 -4.37 -35.56
N GLN A 316 -5.20 -4.94 -34.62
CA GLN A 316 -4.09 -5.85 -34.91
C GLN A 316 -4.59 -7.10 -35.64
N VAL A 317 -5.60 -7.77 -35.06
CA VAL A 317 -6.23 -8.96 -35.63
C VAL A 317 -6.78 -8.63 -37.02
N ALA A 318 -7.59 -7.58 -37.18
CA ALA A 318 -8.17 -7.21 -38.47
C ALA A 318 -7.10 -6.91 -39.55
N SER A 319 -5.97 -6.34 -39.15
CA SER A 319 -4.85 -6.03 -40.05
C SER A 319 -3.97 -7.25 -40.35
N GLY A 320 -4.14 -8.37 -39.65
CA GLY A 320 -3.28 -9.55 -39.74
C GLY A 320 -1.92 -9.38 -39.07
N MET A 321 -1.81 -8.47 -38.09
CA MET A 321 -0.64 -8.33 -37.25
C MET A 321 -0.73 -9.31 -36.08
N GLU A 322 0.43 -9.76 -35.59
CA GLU A 322 0.51 -10.55 -34.36
C GLU A 322 -0.02 -9.75 -33.16
N LEU A 323 -0.81 -10.41 -32.31
CA LEU A 323 -1.35 -9.80 -31.10
C LEU A 323 -0.22 -9.50 -30.12
N GLN A 324 -0.04 -8.21 -29.82
CA GLN A 324 0.95 -7.80 -28.84
C GLN A 324 0.26 -7.52 -27.51
N PRO A 325 0.79 -8.04 -26.39
CA PRO A 325 0.21 -7.77 -25.09
C PRO A 325 0.31 -6.28 -24.76
N PRO A 326 -0.63 -5.73 -23.96
CA PRO A 326 -0.46 -4.38 -23.44
C PRO A 326 0.73 -4.29 -22.48
N CYS A 327 1.17 -3.08 -22.21
CA CYS A 327 2.11 -2.84 -21.12
C CYS A 327 1.39 -3.06 -19.78
N PHE A 328 1.87 -3.99 -18.97
CA PHE A 328 1.29 -4.34 -17.66
C PHE A 328 1.21 -3.14 -16.70
N PHE A 329 2.09 -2.16 -16.80
CA PHE A 329 2.03 -0.99 -15.90
C PHE A 329 1.02 0.05 -16.35
N ASP A 330 0.82 0.20 -17.64
CA ASP A 330 -0.16 1.14 -18.15
C ASP A 330 -0.60 0.63 -19.52
N PRO A 331 -1.82 0.10 -19.64
CA PRO A 331 -2.29 -0.47 -20.89
C PRO A 331 -2.32 0.54 -22.05
N THR A 332 -2.40 1.86 -21.74
CA THR A 332 -2.43 2.97 -22.71
C THR A 332 -1.07 3.25 -23.34
N HIS A 333 0.01 2.75 -22.74
CA HIS A 333 1.35 2.83 -23.31
C HIS A 333 1.48 2.00 -24.60
N PRO A 334 2.59 2.18 -25.36
CA PRO A 334 2.95 1.27 -26.43
C PRO A 334 2.97 -0.21 -25.96
N PRO A 335 2.78 -1.17 -26.89
CA PRO A 335 2.70 -2.58 -26.55
C PRO A 335 3.89 -3.10 -25.73
N GLY A 336 3.61 -4.13 -24.91
CA GLY A 336 4.52 -4.75 -23.98
C GLY A 336 5.54 -5.68 -24.65
N ILE A 337 6.45 -5.13 -25.44
CA ILE A 337 7.44 -5.90 -26.22
C ILE A 337 8.68 -6.34 -25.41
N ARG A 338 8.78 -5.99 -24.13
CA ARG A 338 9.87 -6.39 -23.23
C ARG A 338 9.30 -7.15 -22.03
N ARG A 339 10.09 -8.06 -21.48
CA ARG A 339 9.79 -8.69 -20.19
C ARG A 339 10.39 -7.85 -19.08
N ALA A 340 9.60 -7.56 -18.05
CA ALA A 340 10.03 -6.87 -16.85
C ALA A 340 9.89 -7.83 -15.65
N ALA A 341 10.97 -8.01 -14.89
CA ALA A 341 10.97 -8.78 -13.65
C ALA A 341 10.15 -8.02 -12.60
N TRP A 342 8.93 -8.48 -12.35
CA TRP A 342 7.97 -7.81 -11.49
C TRP A 342 8.04 -8.33 -10.05
N SER A 343 8.15 -9.64 -9.89
CA SER A 343 8.49 -10.31 -8.65
C SER A 343 9.44 -11.47 -8.93
N ASP A 344 9.95 -12.11 -7.88
CA ASP A 344 11.02 -13.12 -7.99
C ASP A 344 10.70 -14.22 -9.04
N ASP A 345 9.44 -14.64 -9.15
CA ASP A 345 9.00 -15.65 -10.13
C ASP A 345 8.03 -15.13 -11.20
N VAL A 346 7.81 -13.81 -11.30
CA VAL A 346 6.81 -13.25 -12.23
C VAL A 346 7.46 -12.21 -13.13
N GLU A 347 7.45 -12.52 -14.41
CA GLU A 347 7.72 -11.55 -15.47
C GLU A 347 6.44 -11.10 -16.14
N VAL A 348 6.35 -9.80 -16.41
CA VAL A 348 5.20 -9.19 -17.08
C VAL A 348 5.63 -8.50 -18.37
N PRO A 349 4.79 -8.49 -19.42
CA PRO A 349 5.06 -7.71 -20.62
C PRO A 349 4.95 -6.21 -20.32
N ALA A 350 5.96 -5.44 -20.70
CA ALA A 350 6.03 -4.01 -20.44
C ALA A 350 6.60 -3.25 -21.65
N CYS A 351 6.18 -1.99 -21.80
CA CYS A 351 6.78 -1.13 -22.82
C CYS A 351 8.25 -0.87 -22.46
N ARG A 352 9.07 -0.46 -23.45
CA ARG A 352 10.50 -0.20 -23.24
C ARG A 352 10.78 0.71 -22.04
N THR A 353 10.00 1.77 -21.87
CA THR A 353 10.18 2.73 -20.78
C THR A 353 9.93 2.09 -19.43
N CYS A 354 8.79 1.42 -19.25
CA CYS A 354 8.44 0.80 -17.98
C CYS A 354 9.39 -0.36 -17.64
N ALA A 355 9.79 -1.18 -18.62
CA ALA A 355 10.76 -2.24 -18.42
C ALA A 355 12.11 -1.68 -17.94
N ASN A 356 12.59 -0.59 -18.55
CA ASN A 356 13.82 0.08 -18.10
C ASN A 356 13.69 0.67 -16.69
N THR A 357 12.54 1.24 -16.34
CA THR A 357 12.28 1.76 -15.00
C THR A 357 12.34 0.65 -13.95
N VAL A 358 11.72 -0.50 -14.23
CA VAL A 358 11.78 -1.68 -13.35
C VAL A 358 13.20 -2.22 -13.23
N ALA A 359 13.93 -2.32 -14.35
CA ALA A 359 15.33 -2.76 -14.36
C ALA A 359 16.26 -1.86 -13.54
N GLN A 360 15.89 -0.58 -13.34
CA GLN A 360 16.61 0.36 -12.47
C GLN A 360 16.19 0.26 -10.99
N GLY A 361 15.35 -0.72 -10.62
CA GLY A 361 14.77 -0.80 -9.29
C GLY A 361 13.88 0.41 -8.99
N LYS A 362 13.06 0.86 -9.95
CA LYS A 362 12.09 1.94 -9.73
C LYS A 362 10.69 1.48 -10.10
N THR A 363 9.68 2.02 -9.43
CA THR A 363 8.28 1.74 -9.75
C THR A 363 7.82 2.61 -10.91
N PRO A 364 7.28 2.04 -12.01
CA PRO A 364 6.65 2.83 -13.06
C PRO A 364 5.45 3.62 -12.54
N TYR A 365 5.30 4.87 -12.99
CA TYR A 365 4.08 5.65 -12.81
C TYR A 365 3.02 5.10 -13.77
N GLY A 366 2.33 4.04 -13.35
CA GLY A 366 1.37 3.34 -14.21
C GLY A 366 -0.07 3.84 -14.06
N LEU A 367 -1.02 3.12 -14.67
CA LEU A 367 -2.43 3.51 -14.70
C LEU A 367 -3.02 3.56 -13.28
N ARG A 368 -3.54 4.73 -12.90
CA ARG A 368 -4.11 4.97 -11.56
C ARG A 368 -5.63 4.92 -11.59
N VAL A 369 -6.19 4.34 -10.53
CA VAL A 369 -7.61 4.11 -10.34
C VAL A 369 -8.00 4.44 -8.91
N TRP A 370 -9.27 4.77 -8.71
CA TRP A 370 -9.78 5.14 -7.39
C TRP A 370 -10.17 3.90 -6.60
N LYS A 371 -9.49 3.66 -5.48
CA LYS A 371 -9.90 2.66 -4.49
C LYS A 371 -10.69 3.35 -3.38
N LYS A 372 -11.85 2.78 -3.01
CA LYS A 372 -12.59 3.21 -1.82
C LYS A 372 -11.78 2.80 -0.58
N SER A 373 -11.51 3.75 0.31
CA SER A 373 -10.72 3.56 1.52
C SER A 373 -11.43 4.09 2.77
N GLY A 374 -10.90 3.76 3.95
CA GLY A 374 -11.44 4.18 5.24
C GLY A 374 -12.56 3.28 5.78
N LEU A 375 -12.82 3.38 7.09
CA LEU A 375 -13.78 2.52 7.82
C LEU A 375 -15.21 2.61 7.27
N LEU A 376 -15.56 3.72 6.62
CA LEU A 376 -16.88 3.97 6.02
C LEU A 376 -16.87 3.90 4.48
N ARG A 377 -15.75 3.54 3.83
CA ARG A 377 -15.59 3.49 2.36
C ARG A 377 -16.00 4.78 1.62
N VAL A 378 -15.86 5.93 2.27
CA VAL A 378 -16.19 7.26 1.69
C VAL A 378 -14.97 7.88 1.01
N ASP A 379 -13.78 7.68 1.58
CA ASP A 379 -12.56 8.25 1.04
C ASP A 379 -12.16 7.53 -0.26
N ARG A 380 -11.60 8.29 -1.21
CA ARG A 380 -11.07 7.75 -2.46
C ARG A 380 -9.59 8.09 -2.55
N VAL A 381 -8.75 7.09 -2.70
CA VAL A 381 -7.29 7.26 -2.88
C VAL A 381 -6.90 6.73 -4.26
N PRO A 382 -6.10 7.47 -5.04
CA PRO A 382 -5.66 6.98 -6.34
C PRO A 382 -4.54 5.97 -6.13
N VAL A 383 -4.75 4.73 -6.56
CA VAL A 383 -3.78 3.64 -6.46
C VAL A 383 -3.47 3.09 -7.84
N PRO A 384 -2.29 2.50 -8.08
CA PRO A 384 -2.05 1.79 -9.33
C PRO A 384 -3.00 0.61 -9.48
N TYR A 385 -3.49 0.35 -10.69
CA TYR A 385 -4.56 -0.65 -10.88
C TYR A 385 -4.16 -2.06 -10.45
N TRP A 386 -2.89 -2.44 -10.60
CA TRP A 386 -2.37 -3.76 -10.19
C TRP A 386 -2.31 -3.95 -8.66
N THR A 387 -2.73 -2.96 -7.88
CA THR A 387 -2.90 -3.06 -6.41
C THR A 387 -4.34 -3.32 -6.00
N LEU A 388 -5.28 -3.34 -6.96
CA LEU A 388 -6.64 -3.82 -6.75
C LEU A 388 -6.66 -5.35 -6.63
N GLU A 389 -7.71 -5.89 -6.02
CA GLU A 389 -7.89 -7.33 -5.94
C GLU A 389 -8.29 -7.87 -7.33
N PRO A 390 -7.73 -9.00 -7.81
CA PRO A 390 -8.11 -9.57 -9.09
C PRO A 390 -9.62 -9.76 -9.26
N ASP A 391 -10.32 -10.09 -8.17
CA ASP A 391 -11.77 -10.32 -8.16
C ASP A 391 -12.59 -9.02 -8.29
N ASP A 392 -11.97 -7.85 -8.13
CA ASP A 392 -12.66 -6.56 -8.27
C ASP A 392 -13.10 -6.27 -9.71
N SER A 393 -12.36 -6.79 -10.72
CA SER A 393 -12.65 -6.55 -12.13
C SER A 393 -11.96 -7.56 -13.06
N PRO A 394 -12.64 -8.05 -14.12
CA PRO A 394 -12.01 -8.84 -15.19
C PRO A 394 -10.77 -8.16 -15.81
N LEU A 395 -10.74 -6.83 -15.85
CA LEU A 395 -9.62 -6.06 -16.38
C LEU A 395 -8.38 -6.19 -15.49
N VAL A 396 -8.58 -6.16 -14.16
CA VAL A 396 -7.50 -6.31 -13.18
C VAL A 396 -7.00 -7.75 -13.19
N ALA A 397 -7.92 -8.72 -13.17
CA ALA A 397 -7.59 -10.16 -13.14
C ALA A 397 -6.66 -10.59 -14.27
N THR A 398 -6.90 -10.08 -15.48
CA THR A 398 -6.11 -10.43 -16.68
C THR A 398 -4.92 -9.49 -16.90
N GLY A 399 -4.76 -8.46 -16.07
CA GLY A 399 -3.83 -7.36 -16.35
C GLY A 399 -4.11 -6.68 -17.69
N PHE A 400 -5.37 -6.47 -18.03
CA PHE A 400 -5.84 -6.02 -19.34
C PHE A 400 -5.45 -6.94 -20.50
N GLY A 401 -5.22 -8.23 -20.26
CA GLY A 401 -4.72 -9.13 -21.29
C GLY A 401 -3.20 -9.36 -21.26
N ALA A 402 -2.48 -8.74 -20.30
CA ALA A 402 -1.04 -8.91 -20.15
C ALA A 402 -0.66 -10.19 -19.40
N LEU A 403 -1.52 -10.68 -18.52
CA LEU A 403 -1.30 -11.89 -17.71
C LEU A 403 -1.97 -13.14 -18.32
N SER A 404 -3.15 -12.96 -18.90
CA SER A 404 -3.91 -14.00 -19.60
C SER A 404 -4.60 -13.39 -20.82
N ASP A 405 -4.82 -14.17 -21.88
CA ASP A 405 -5.42 -13.71 -23.14
C ASP A 405 -6.96 -13.80 -23.17
N ASP A 406 -7.57 -14.37 -22.13
CA ASP A 406 -9.01 -14.61 -21.96
C ASP A 406 -9.83 -13.37 -21.58
N LEU A 407 -9.28 -12.16 -21.73
CA LEU A 407 -9.95 -10.91 -21.32
C LEU A 407 -11.32 -10.74 -22.00
N VAL A 408 -11.38 -10.99 -23.31
CA VAL A 408 -12.62 -10.85 -24.09
C VAL A 408 -13.71 -11.75 -23.52
N ASP A 409 -13.35 -13.01 -23.23
CA ASP A 409 -14.28 -14.02 -22.75
C ASP A 409 -14.73 -13.72 -21.32
N ARG A 410 -13.84 -13.24 -20.44
CA ARG A 410 -14.20 -12.86 -19.08
C ARG A 410 -15.17 -11.68 -19.03
N ILE A 411 -14.96 -10.66 -19.86
CA ILE A 411 -15.89 -9.52 -19.91
C ILE A 411 -17.23 -9.97 -20.49
N ALA A 412 -17.23 -10.71 -21.61
CA ALA A 412 -18.45 -11.21 -22.22
C ALA A 412 -19.26 -12.11 -21.26
N GLY A 413 -18.58 -12.97 -20.49
CA GLY A 413 -19.19 -13.81 -19.47
C GLY A 413 -19.75 -13.03 -18.28
N ALA A 414 -19.04 -12.00 -17.81
CA ALA A 414 -19.51 -11.12 -16.74
C ALA A 414 -20.77 -10.34 -17.14
N SER A 415 -20.84 -9.85 -18.39
CA SER A 415 -22.03 -9.18 -18.92
C SER A 415 -23.20 -10.14 -19.19
N GLY A 416 -22.92 -11.44 -19.40
CA GLY A 416 -23.92 -12.48 -19.66
C GLY A 416 -24.58 -13.10 -18.42
N GLY A 417 -24.06 -12.83 -17.21
CA GLY A 417 -24.56 -13.35 -15.93
C GLY A 417 -25.75 -12.60 -15.32
N VAL A 418 -26.27 -11.57 -16.01
CA VAL A 418 -27.49 -10.85 -15.61
C VAL A 418 -28.57 -11.12 -16.66
N ARG A 419 -29.28 -12.25 -16.51
CA ARG A 419 -30.65 -12.43 -17.00
C ARG A 419 -31.46 -13.21 -15.99
#